data_AF-A0A1F4UN81-F1
#
_entry.id   AF-A0A1F4UN81-F1
#
_cell.length_a   1.000
_cell.length_b   1.000
_cell.length_c   1.000
_cell.angle_alpha   90.00
_cell.angle_beta   90.00
_cell.angle_gamma   90.00
#
_symmetry.space_group_name_H-M   'P 1'
#
loop_
_entity.id
_entity.type
_entity.pdbx_description
1 polymer ?
#
loop_
_entity_poly.entity_id
_entity_poly.type
_entity_poly.pdbx_seq_one_letter_code
_entity_poly.pdbx_strand_id
1 'polypeptide(L)'
;MGLEKFILSIFEFAGGINFNLFSLILGVIILLFWLVIIGWVWIDSGERTSKTSIRVVYLLLVIFLNIPGLIIYLIVRPSETIEQIYWADLERRYLKYETAELGDCSKCGSQLLPGYVHCSNCGNEIKRRCPKCGVLINKDHKFCENCGTQLRERAIAEEQYPNVVVMEQQILATKEHATQTVESKRTRYKTGKSFVVKLGDVIISGLKKIKESIPSRIVIEEKNQESIAPKEVVQTTEKKKKKSKKKKKR
;
A
#
# COMPACT_ATOMS: atom_id res chain seq x y z
N MET A 1 -12.52 67.91 21.42
CA MET A 1 -11.68 68.56 20.38
C MET A 1 -10.54 67.68 19.82
N GLY A 2 -10.23 66.51 20.38
CA GLY A 2 -9.16 65.64 19.84
C GLY A 2 -9.60 64.68 18.73
N LEU A 3 -10.82 64.15 18.82
CA LEU A 3 -11.33 63.15 17.87
C LEU A 3 -11.61 63.74 16.48
N GLU A 4 -12.17 64.94 16.40
CA GLU A 4 -12.44 65.62 15.11
C GLU A 4 -11.14 65.89 14.35
N LYS A 5 -10.10 66.38 15.02
CA LYS A 5 -8.78 66.62 14.41
C LYS A 5 -8.10 65.32 13.99
N PHE A 6 -8.25 64.25 14.78
CA PHE A 6 -7.75 62.93 14.44
C PHE A 6 -8.46 62.35 13.20
N ILE A 7 -9.78 62.44 13.15
CA ILE A 7 -10.59 62.00 12.00
C ILE A 7 -10.20 62.80 10.75
N LEU A 8 -10.09 64.12 10.85
CA LEU A 8 -9.68 64.97 9.74
C LEU A 8 -8.26 64.67 9.27
N SER A 9 -7.32 64.38 10.18
CA SER A 9 -5.95 63.97 9.81
C SER A 9 -5.90 62.63 9.07
N ILE A 10 -6.80 61.69 9.38
CA ILE A 10 -6.92 60.41 8.66
C ILE A 10 -7.50 60.63 7.25
N PHE A 11 -8.51 61.49 7.12
CA PHE A 11 -9.11 61.81 5.81
C PHE A 11 -8.15 62.60 4.90
N GLU A 12 -7.36 63.51 5.47
CA GLU A 12 -6.35 64.27 4.74
C GLU A 12 -5.18 63.38 4.30
N PHE A 13 -4.74 62.45 5.17
CA PHE A 13 -3.79 61.40 4.81
C PHE A 13 -4.32 60.49 3.71
N ALA A 14 -5.57 60.03 3.81
CA ALA A 14 -6.20 59.16 2.80
C ALA A 14 -6.41 59.87 1.45
N GLY A 15 -6.72 61.17 1.46
CA GLY A 15 -6.88 62.00 0.26
C GLY A 15 -5.57 62.30 -0.47
N GLY A 16 -4.43 62.23 0.21
CA GLY A 16 -3.10 62.41 -0.37
C GLY A 16 -2.47 61.14 -0.95
N ILE A 17 -3.12 59.97 -0.80
CA ILE A 17 -2.59 58.71 -1.30
C ILE A 17 -2.73 58.65 -2.81
N ASN A 18 -1.60 58.60 -3.51
CA ASN A 18 -1.56 58.21 -4.90
C ASN A 18 -2.01 56.75 -5.03
N PHE A 19 -3.27 56.53 -5.43
CA PHE A 19 -3.85 55.19 -5.58
C PHE A 19 -2.99 54.24 -6.44
N ASN A 20 -2.27 54.78 -7.43
CA ASN A 20 -1.35 54.01 -8.27
C ASN A 20 -0.12 53.49 -7.48
N LEU A 21 0.51 54.33 -6.66
CA LEU A 21 1.63 53.93 -5.81
C LEU A 21 1.19 52.92 -4.75
N PHE A 22 0.04 53.16 -4.13
CA PHE A 22 -0.54 52.26 -3.14
C PHE A 22 -0.86 50.88 -3.76
N SER A 23 -1.52 50.86 -4.93
CA SER A 23 -1.82 49.61 -5.65
C SER A 23 -0.56 48.85 -6.06
N LEU A 24 0.51 49.55 -6.46
CA LEU A 24 1.78 48.93 -6.81
C LEU A 24 2.43 48.27 -5.58
N ILE A 25 2.55 49.01 -4.47
CA ILE A 25 3.13 48.48 -3.22
C ILE A 25 2.33 47.27 -2.73
N LEU A 26 0.99 47.36 -2.72
CA LEU A 26 0.12 46.27 -2.32
C LEU A 26 0.28 45.04 -3.23
N GLY A 27 0.36 45.25 -4.55
CA GLY A 27 0.59 44.18 -5.53
C GLY A 27 1.92 43.46 -5.31
N VAL A 28 3.01 44.20 -5.03
CA VAL A 28 4.33 43.62 -4.73
C VAL A 28 4.29 42.79 -3.44
N ILE A 29 3.62 43.28 -2.40
CA ILE A 29 3.48 42.54 -1.13
C ILE A 29 2.71 41.23 -1.35
N ILE A 30 1.60 41.28 -2.09
CA ILE A 30 0.78 40.10 -2.40
C ILE A 30 1.59 39.11 -3.25
N LEU A 31 2.38 39.59 -4.21
CA LEU A 31 3.24 38.75 -5.04
C LEU A 31 4.32 38.05 -4.21
N LEU A 32 5.00 38.78 -3.32
CA LEU A 32 5.99 38.19 -2.39
C LEU A 32 5.36 37.14 -1.49
N PHE A 33 4.19 37.42 -0.93
CA PHE A 33 3.43 36.46 -0.13
C PHE A 33 3.10 35.19 -0.93
N TRP A 34 2.71 35.36 -2.19
CA TRP A 34 2.45 34.25 -3.11
C TRP A 34 3.69 33.41 -3.40
N LEU A 35 4.86 34.03 -3.59
CA LEU A 35 6.12 33.31 -3.78
C LEU A 35 6.50 32.48 -2.53
N VAL A 36 6.27 33.02 -1.33
CA VAL A 36 6.48 32.27 -0.07
C VAL A 36 5.55 31.06 0.01
N ILE A 37 4.27 31.21 -0.35
CA ILE A 37 3.32 30.10 -0.41
C ILE A 37 3.76 29.02 -1.40
N ILE A 38 4.19 29.40 -2.60
CA ILE A 38 4.65 28.44 -3.62
C ILE A 38 5.88 27.67 -3.11
N GLY A 39 6.83 28.37 -2.50
CA GLY A 39 7.99 27.75 -1.87
C GLY A 39 7.61 26.79 -0.74
N TRP A 40 6.65 27.19 0.10
CA TRP A 40 6.10 26.35 1.16
C TRP A 40 5.45 25.09 0.60
N VAL A 41 4.60 25.19 -0.43
CA VAL A 41 3.96 24.02 -1.09
C VAL A 41 5.01 23.06 -1.67
N TRP A 42 6.11 23.57 -2.22
CA TRP A 42 7.16 22.72 -2.76
C TRP A 42 7.88 21.89 -1.69
N ILE A 43 8.30 22.51 -0.58
CA ILE A 43 8.95 21.79 0.52
C ILE A 43 7.98 20.80 1.18
N ASP A 44 6.75 21.25 1.38
CA ASP A 44 5.71 20.53 2.07
C ASP A 44 5.19 19.30 1.29
N SER A 45 5.07 19.41 -0.03
CA SER A 45 4.80 18.27 -0.90
C SER A 45 6.00 17.30 -0.96
N GLY A 46 7.21 17.82 -0.72
CA GLY A 46 8.45 17.05 -0.66
C GLY A 46 8.50 16.03 0.47
N GLU A 47 7.99 16.40 1.64
CA GLU A 47 7.92 15.53 2.83
C GLU A 47 6.87 14.42 2.71
N ARG A 48 5.90 14.58 1.79
CA ARG A 48 4.73 13.68 1.64
C ARG A 48 4.79 12.78 0.43
N THR A 49 5.46 13.21 -0.64
CA THR A 49 5.54 12.41 -1.87
C THR A 49 6.95 12.38 -2.42
N SER A 50 7.42 11.19 -2.82
CA SER A 50 8.73 11.01 -3.45
C SER A 50 8.72 11.36 -4.93
N LYS A 51 7.56 11.32 -5.59
CA LYS A 51 7.43 11.51 -7.03
C LYS A 51 7.43 13.00 -7.38
N THR A 52 8.44 13.45 -8.12
CA THR A 52 8.55 14.85 -8.57
C THR A 52 7.37 15.31 -9.43
N SER A 53 6.77 14.41 -10.22
CA SER A 53 5.62 14.75 -11.07
C SER A 53 4.42 15.26 -10.27
N ILE A 54 4.10 14.60 -9.15
CA ILE A 54 2.99 14.99 -8.27
C ILE A 54 3.27 16.37 -7.64
N ARG A 55 4.52 16.63 -7.25
CA ARG A 55 4.94 17.94 -6.69
C ARG A 55 4.74 19.07 -7.70
N VAL A 56 5.13 18.86 -8.96
CA VAL A 56 4.95 19.85 -10.03
C VAL A 56 3.46 20.08 -10.32
N VAL A 57 2.63 19.03 -10.31
CA VAL A 57 1.17 19.17 -10.48
C VAL A 57 0.56 20.03 -9.37
N TYR A 58 0.96 19.83 -8.10
CA TYR A 58 0.48 20.67 -7.01
C TYR A 58 0.90 22.13 -7.15
N LEU A 59 2.16 22.39 -7.54
CA LEU A 59 2.60 23.77 -7.80
C LEU A 59 1.82 24.41 -8.95
N LEU A 60 1.65 23.70 -10.07
CA LEU A 60 0.93 24.21 -11.23
C LEU A 60 -0.54 24.51 -10.90
N LEU A 61 -1.17 23.64 -10.11
CA LEU A 61 -2.53 23.84 -9.61
C LEU A 61 -2.63 25.10 -8.73
N VAL A 62 -1.69 25.29 -7.81
CA VAL A 62 -1.65 26.44 -6.89
C VAL A 62 -1.34 27.74 -7.63
N ILE A 63 -0.47 27.71 -8.64
CA ILE A 63 -0.14 28.87 -9.50
C ILE A 63 -1.33 29.25 -10.39
N PHE A 64 -2.00 28.29 -11.02
CA PHE A 64 -3.09 28.57 -11.96
C PHE A 64 -4.38 28.99 -11.25
N LEU A 65 -4.76 28.28 -10.18
CA LEU A 65 -6.00 28.56 -9.46
C LEU A 65 -5.79 29.55 -8.30
N ASN A 66 -4.57 29.97 -7.97
CA ASN A 66 -4.29 30.83 -6.82
C ASN A 66 -4.92 30.29 -5.52
N ILE A 67 -5.79 31.08 -4.86
CA ILE A 67 -6.40 30.76 -3.56
C ILE A 67 -7.21 29.46 -3.58
N PRO A 68 -8.16 29.24 -4.52
CA PRO A 68 -8.84 27.95 -4.61
C PRO A 68 -7.89 26.79 -4.89
N GLY A 69 -6.79 27.04 -5.59
CA GLY A 69 -5.73 26.05 -5.78
C GLY A 69 -5.08 25.62 -4.47
N LEU A 70 -4.77 26.57 -3.59
CA LEU A 70 -4.26 26.30 -2.24
C LEU A 70 -5.25 25.48 -1.41
N ILE A 71 -6.54 25.82 -1.47
CA ILE A 71 -7.57 25.09 -0.71
C ILE A 71 -7.66 23.64 -1.20
N ILE A 72 -7.69 23.44 -2.52
CA ILE A 72 -7.70 22.09 -3.12
C ILE A 72 -6.43 21.34 -2.74
N TYR A 73 -5.27 21.99 -2.74
CA TYR A 73 -4.01 21.40 -2.27
C TYR A 73 -4.13 20.89 -0.84
N LEU A 74 -4.62 21.71 0.09
CA LEU A 74 -4.77 21.32 1.49
C LEU A 74 -5.73 20.13 1.69
N ILE A 75 -6.72 19.97 0.81
CA ILE A 75 -7.68 18.84 0.85
C ILE A 75 -7.07 17.56 0.25
N VAL A 76 -6.38 17.67 -0.89
CA VAL A 76 -5.83 16.51 -1.62
C VAL A 76 -4.51 16.02 -1.03
N ARG A 77 -3.77 16.92 -0.36
CA ARG A 77 -2.49 16.64 0.27
C ARG A 77 -2.59 15.47 1.26
N PRO A 78 -1.69 14.47 1.18
CA PRO A 78 -1.65 13.38 2.14
C PRO A 78 -1.49 13.87 3.59
N SER A 79 -2.21 13.27 4.54
CA SER A 79 -2.12 13.62 5.95
C SER A 79 -0.81 13.16 6.59
N GLU A 80 -0.30 12.00 6.18
CA GLU A 80 0.93 11.39 6.72
C GLU A 80 2.16 11.78 5.88
N THR A 81 3.28 12.02 6.57
CA THR A 81 4.58 12.20 5.91
C THR A 81 5.23 10.85 5.61
N ILE A 82 6.19 10.83 4.68
CA ILE A 82 6.92 9.60 4.32
C ILE A 82 7.65 9.03 5.54
N GLU A 83 8.17 9.91 6.40
CA GLU A 83 8.87 9.54 7.63
C GLU A 83 7.94 8.87 8.64
N GLN A 84 6.72 9.41 8.85
CA GLN A 84 5.72 8.80 9.73
C GLN A 84 5.33 7.39 9.27
N ILE A 85 5.09 7.21 7.97
CA ILE A 85 4.78 5.90 7.38
C ILE A 85 5.95 4.93 7.59
N TYR A 86 7.18 5.41 7.44
CA TYR A 86 8.38 4.61 7.64
C TYR A 86 8.53 4.15 9.09
N TRP A 87 8.41 5.06 10.07
CA TRP A 87 8.47 4.71 11.49
C TRP A 87 7.36 3.74 11.89
N ALA A 88 6.13 3.98 11.43
CA ALA A 88 5.00 3.09 11.70
C ALA A 88 5.21 1.68 11.13
N ASP A 89 5.87 1.55 9.97
CA ASP A 89 6.20 0.25 9.40
C ASP A 89 7.35 -0.44 10.16
N LEU A 90 8.36 0.32 10.57
CA LEU A 90 9.48 -0.20 11.36
C LEU A 90 9.00 -0.70 12.73
N GLU A 91 8.15 0.06 13.41
CA GLU A 91 7.53 -0.33 14.67
C GLU A 91 6.69 -1.60 14.51
N ARG A 92 5.87 -1.69 13.46
CA ARG A 92 5.12 -2.92 13.15
C ARG A 92 6.03 -4.13 12.95
N ARG A 93 7.18 -3.96 12.31
CA ARG A 93 8.16 -5.04 12.13
C ARG A 93 8.80 -5.40 13.46
N TYR A 94 9.18 -4.41 14.26
CA TYR A 94 9.79 -4.62 15.58
C TYR A 94 8.86 -5.39 16.53
N LEU A 95 7.59 -4.99 16.66
CA LEU A 95 6.59 -5.71 17.47
C LEU A 95 6.39 -7.16 17.00
N LYS A 96 6.45 -7.41 15.68
CA LYS A 96 6.38 -8.78 15.14
C LYS A 96 7.59 -9.62 15.55
N TYR A 97 8.78 -9.04 15.61
CA TYR A 97 9.97 -9.77 16.06
C TYR A 97 9.90 -10.09 17.56
N GLU A 98 9.49 -9.14 18.40
CA GLU A 98 9.33 -9.38 19.84
C GLU A 98 8.29 -10.47 20.12
N THR A 99 7.19 -10.48 19.37
CA THR A 99 6.16 -11.50 19.53
C THR A 99 6.48 -12.83 18.85
N ALA A 100 7.41 -12.87 17.88
CA ALA A 100 7.78 -14.10 17.17
C ALA A 100 8.50 -15.13 18.06
N GLU A 101 9.12 -14.70 19.16
CA GLU A 101 9.71 -15.63 20.14
C GLU A 101 8.66 -16.31 21.02
N LEU A 102 7.46 -15.72 21.12
CA LEU A 102 6.36 -16.26 21.92
C LEU A 102 5.52 -17.16 21.02
N GLY A 103 5.40 -18.43 21.42
CA GLY A 103 4.52 -19.38 20.75
C GLY A 103 3.12 -19.34 21.36
N ASP A 104 2.09 -19.69 20.59
CA ASP A 104 0.74 -19.88 21.13
C ASP A 104 0.45 -21.36 21.36
N CYS A 105 -0.37 -21.67 22.37
CA CYS A 105 -0.78 -23.05 22.61
C CYS A 105 -1.77 -23.51 21.54
N SER A 106 -1.46 -24.61 20.84
CA SER A 106 -2.33 -25.22 19.83
C SER A 106 -3.69 -25.71 20.33
N LYS A 107 -3.89 -25.83 21.66
CA LYS A 107 -5.15 -26.29 22.26
C LYS A 107 -6.05 -25.16 22.75
N CYS A 108 -5.50 -24.15 23.42
CA CYS A 108 -6.29 -23.07 24.05
C CYS A 108 -5.95 -21.65 23.57
N GLY A 109 -4.92 -21.47 22.73
CA GLY A 109 -4.50 -20.17 22.22
C GLY A 109 -3.84 -19.25 23.24
N SER A 110 -3.51 -19.73 24.46
CA SER A 110 -2.76 -18.92 25.42
C SER A 110 -1.32 -18.72 24.95
N GLN A 111 -0.79 -17.51 25.14
CA GLN A 111 0.60 -17.20 24.83
C GLN A 111 1.56 -17.95 25.77
N LEU A 112 2.62 -18.53 25.20
CA LEU A 112 3.60 -19.37 25.89
C LEU A 112 4.95 -18.67 25.93
N LEU A 113 5.59 -18.71 27.09
CA LEU A 113 6.95 -18.22 27.25
C LEU A 113 7.97 -19.26 26.72
N PRO A 114 9.16 -18.81 26.30
CA PRO A 114 10.24 -19.72 25.91
C PRO A 114 10.60 -20.64 27.08
N GLY A 115 10.99 -21.89 26.75
CA GLY A 115 11.40 -22.90 27.74
C GLY A 115 10.30 -23.80 28.33
N TYR A 116 9.01 -23.45 28.22
CA TYR A 116 7.93 -24.28 28.79
C TYR A 116 7.73 -25.59 28.01
N VAL A 117 7.52 -26.69 28.74
CA VAL A 117 7.20 -28.02 28.17
C VAL A 117 5.69 -28.27 28.15
N HIS A 118 4.98 -27.76 29.17
CA HIS A 118 3.52 -27.85 29.30
C HIS A 118 2.89 -26.45 29.37
N CYS A 119 1.67 -26.33 28.86
CA CYS A 119 0.90 -25.10 28.93
C CYS A 119 0.44 -24.84 30.36
N SER A 120 0.67 -23.63 30.88
CA SER A 120 0.24 -23.20 32.21
C SER A 120 -1.28 -23.09 32.35
N ASN A 121 -2.00 -22.83 31.24
CA ASN A 121 -3.45 -22.62 31.27
C ASN A 121 -4.23 -23.93 31.07
N CYS A 122 -3.84 -24.79 30.12
CA CYS A 122 -4.60 -26.01 29.77
C CYS A 122 -3.87 -27.34 30.03
N GLY A 123 -2.61 -27.31 30.51
CA GLY A 123 -1.81 -28.51 30.79
C GLY A 123 -1.31 -29.28 29.56
N ASN A 124 -1.64 -28.83 28.33
CA ASN A 124 -1.20 -29.51 27.11
C ASN A 124 0.34 -29.53 27.01
N GLU A 125 0.91 -30.68 26.65
CA GLU A 125 2.34 -30.81 26.41
C GLU A 125 2.69 -30.25 25.03
N ILE A 126 3.45 -29.16 24.99
CA ILE A 126 3.78 -28.38 23.79
C ILE A 126 5.10 -28.83 23.18
N LYS A 127 6.07 -29.28 24.00
CA LYS A 127 7.38 -29.73 23.53
C LYS A 127 7.55 -31.23 23.74
N ARG A 128 8.28 -31.89 22.83
CA ARG A 128 8.70 -33.29 22.93
C ARG A 128 10.19 -33.42 22.72
N ARG A 129 10.80 -34.48 23.25
CA ARG A 129 12.21 -34.80 22.96
C ARG A 129 12.34 -35.45 21.59
N CYS A 130 13.36 -35.04 20.83
CA CYS A 130 13.72 -35.71 19.58
C CYS A 130 14.17 -37.15 19.85
N PRO A 131 13.67 -38.17 19.12
CA PRO A 131 14.13 -39.55 19.28
C PRO A 131 15.59 -39.75 18.84
N LYS A 132 16.12 -38.89 17.94
CA LYS A 132 17.49 -39.03 17.43
C LYS A 132 18.53 -38.27 18.27
N CYS A 133 18.23 -37.03 18.67
CA CYS A 133 19.22 -36.16 19.35
C CYS A 133 18.82 -35.73 20.77
N GLY A 134 17.66 -36.14 21.29
CA GLY A 134 17.21 -35.85 22.65
C GLY A 134 16.78 -34.40 22.95
N VAL A 135 17.02 -33.45 22.02
CA VAL A 135 16.67 -32.02 22.19
C VAL A 135 15.15 -31.82 22.27
N LEU A 136 14.70 -30.90 23.14
CA LEU A 136 13.31 -30.49 23.26
C LEU A 136 12.90 -29.60 22.09
N ILE A 137 11.87 -30.01 21.36
CA ILE A 137 11.36 -29.34 20.15
C ILE A 137 9.85 -29.20 20.29
N ASN A 138 9.29 -28.14 19.74
CA ASN A 138 7.84 -27.94 19.68
C ASN A 138 7.17 -29.10 18.91
N LYS A 139 6.06 -29.63 19.44
CA LYS A 139 5.34 -30.76 18.84
C LYS A 139 4.83 -30.47 17.43
N ASP A 140 4.53 -29.21 17.13
CA ASP A 140 4.01 -28.77 15.84
C ASP A 140 5.06 -28.77 14.72
N HIS A 141 6.35 -28.85 15.08
CA HIS A 141 7.43 -28.85 14.11
C HIS A 141 7.52 -30.21 13.41
N LYS A 142 7.54 -30.17 12.07
CA LYS A 142 7.64 -31.37 11.22
C LYS A 142 9.04 -31.99 11.25
N PHE A 143 10.06 -31.15 11.46
CA PHE A 143 11.46 -31.53 11.51
C PHE A 143 12.11 -30.98 12.78
N CYS A 144 13.11 -31.68 13.29
CA CYS A 144 13.95 -31.20 14.38
C CYS A 144 14.85 -30.04 13.90
N GLU A 145 14.84 -28.87 14.57
CA GLU A 145 15.71 -27.75 14.16
C GLU A 145 17.20 -28.02 14.39
N ASN A 146 17.54 -28.95 15.30
CA ASN A 146 18.93 -29.28 15.61
C ASN A 146 19.52 -30.35 14.68
N CYS A 147 18.82 -31.47 14.46
CA CYS A 147 19.37 -32.62 13.73
C CYS A 147 18.66 -32.94 12.39
N GLY A 148 17.61 -32.20 12.03
CA GLY A 148 16.88 -32.36 10.77
C GLY A 148 15.99 -33.62 10.68
N THR A 149 15.90 -34.44 11.72
CA THR A 149 15.06 -35.64 11.71
C THR A 149 13.59 -35.27 11.55
N GLN A 150 12.89 -35.95 10.64
CA GLN A 150 11.45 -35.80 10.48
C GLN A 150 10.73 -36.45 11.67
N LEU A 151 9.91 -35.68 12.38
CA LEU A 151 9.26 -36.11 13.62
C LEU A 151 7.79 -36.49 13.42
N ARG A 152 7.24 -36.23 12.24
CA ARG A 152 5.86 -36.56 11.86
C ARG A 152 5.92 -37.16 10.46
N GLU A 153 5.69 -38.46 10.35
CA GLU A 153 5.35 -39.08 9.08
C GLU A 153 3.99 -38.51 8.65
N ARG A 154 3.92 -37.99 7.42
CA ARG A 154 2.61 -37.74 6.83
C ARG A 154 1.95 -39.12 6.72
N ALA A 155 0.86 -39.33 7.43
CA ALA A 155 -0.13 -40.27 6.94
C ALA A 155 -0.54 -39.71 5.57
N ILE A 156 -0.09 -40.35 4.50
CA ILE A 156 -0.56 -40.04 3.15
C ILE A 156 -2.00 -40.57 3.13
N ALA A 157 -2.93 -39.77 3.64
CA ALA A 157 -4.31 -39.91 3.24
C ALA A 157 -4.33 -39.42 1.79
N GLU A 158 -4.64 -40.32 0.86
CA GLU A 158 -4.90 -39.94 -0.53
C GLU A 158 -6.00 -38.86 -0.53
N GLU A 159 -5.61 -37.61 -0.74
CA GLU A 159 -6.55 -36.53 -0.94
C GLU A 159 -7.23 -36.75 -2.28
N GLN A 160 -8.42 -37.38 -2.25
CA GLN A 160 -9.31 -37.41 -3.39
C GLN A 160 -9.76 -35.99 -3.69
N TYR A 161 -9.11 -35.36 -4.67
CA TYR A 161 -9.57 -34.09 -5.19
C TYR A 161 -10.98 -34.28 -5.77
N PRO A 162 -11.97 -33.46 -5.36
CA PRO A 162 -13.29 -33.54 -5.95
C PRO A 162 -13.19 -33.34 -7.47
N ASN A 163 -13.93 -34.16 -8.22
CA ASN A 163 -13.98 -34.07 -9.67
C ASN A 163 -14.39 -32.64 -10.10
N VAL A 164 -13.87 -32.15 -11.23
CA VAL A 164 -14.13 -30.81 -11.78
C VAL A 164 -15.62 -30.48 -11.81
N VAL A 165 -16.48 -31.47 -12.08
CA VAL A 165 -17.94 -31.32 -12.09
C VAL A 165 -18.50 -30.95 -10.71
N VAL A 166 -17.96 -31.54 -9.64
CA VAL A 166 -18.39 -31.28 -8.26
C VAL A 166 -17.94 -29.88 -7.81
N MET A 167 -16.76 -29.45 -8.22
CA MET A 167 -16.24 -28.10 -7.96
C MET A 167 -17.11 -27.02 -8.63
N GLU A 168 -17.51 -27.24 -9.88
CA GLU A 168 -18.36 -26.29 -10.60
C GLU A 168 -19.75 -26.17 -9.96
N GLN A 169 -20.34 -27.29 -9.53
CA GLN A 169 -21.60 -27.29 -8.78
C GLN A 169 -21.49 -26.50 -7.48
N GLN A 170 -20.37 -26.64 -6.74
CA GLN A 170 -20.13 -25.88 -5.53
C GLN A 170 -20.01 -24.37 -5.80
N ILE A 171 -19.34 -23.96 -6.88
CA ILE A 171 -19.21 -22.54 -7.27
C ILE A 171 -20.58 -21.95 -7.62
N LEU A 172 -21.39 -22.68 -8.39
CA LEU A 172 -22.74 -22.24 -8.75
C LEU A 172 -23.64 -22.13 -7.52
N ALA A 173 -23.65 -23.14 -6.66
CA ALA A 173 -24.42 -23.13 -5.41
C ALA A 173 -23.98 -21.99 -4.47
N THR A 174 -22.68 -21.71 -4.36
CA THR A 174 -22.14 -20.60 -3.56
C THR A 174 -22.56 -19.25 -4.14
N LYS A 175 -22.54 -19.10 -5.47
CA LYS A 175 -22.95 -17.89 -6.17
C LYS A 175 -24.45 -17.62 -5.98
N GLU A 176 -25.29 -18.65 -6.12
CA GLU A 176 -26.73 -18.55 -5.89
C GLU A 176 -27.06 -18.17 -4.45
N HIS A 177 -26.41 -18.82 -3.48
CA HIS A 177 -26.58 -18.49 -2.06
C HIS A 177 -26.11 -17.06 -1.74
N ALA A 178 -25.02 -16.59 -2.36
CA ALA A 178 -24.58 -15.21 -2.23
C ALA A 178 -25.60 -14.22 -2.81
N THR A 179 -26.19 -14.51 -3.99
CA THR A 179 -27.24 -13.68 -4.59
C THR A 179 -28.50 -13.61 -3.71
N GLN A 180 -28.97 -14.76 -3.20
CA GLN A 180 -30.12 -14.83 -2.31
C GLN A 180 -29.86 -14.13 -0.97
N THR A 181 -28.63 -14.20 -0.45
CA THR A 181 -28.27 -13.51 0.80
C THR A 181 -28.28 -11.99 0.61
N VAL A 182 -27.81 -11.49 -0.54
CA VAL A 182 -27.86 -10.06 -0.87
C VAL A 182 -29.30 -9.59 -1.06
N GLU A 183 -30.13 -10.37 -1.74
CA GLU A 183 -31.55 -10.06 -1.95
C GLU A 183 -32.35 -10.08 -0.64
N SER A 184 -32.16 -11.12 0.19
CA SER A 184 -32.89 -11.29 1.46
C SER A 184 -32.44 -10.30 2.54
N LYS A 185 -31.14 -9.99 2.63
CA LYS A 185 -30.65 -9.04 3.65
C LYS A 185 -30.89 -7.57 3.30
N ARG A 186 -31.46 -7.24 2.12
CA ARG A 186 -31.68 -5.85 1.64
C ARG A 186 -30.57 -4.89 2.10
N THR A 187 -29.30 -5.27 1.94
CA THR A 187 -28.24 -4.32 2.20
C THR A 187 -28.34 -3.22 1.16
N ARG A 188 -28.30 -1.99 1.65
CA ARG A 188 -28.75 -0.73 1.03
C ARG A 188 -27.91 -0.28 -0.19
N TYR A 189 -27.42 -1.20 -1.00
CA TYR A 189 -26.73 -0.87 -2.24
C TYR A 189 -27.78 -0.62 -3.31
N LYS A 190 -27.92 0.66 -3.69
CA LYS A 190 -28.79 1.16 -4.76
C LYS A 190 -28.72 0.23 -5.96
N THR A 191 -29.79 -0.52 -6.21
CA THR A 191 -30.12 -1.20 -7.48
C THR A 191 -30.53 -0.19 -8.56
N GLY A 192 -29.81 0.93 -8.65
CA GLY A 192 -29.85 1.82 -9.79
C GLY A 192 -28.49 1.76 -10.46
N LYS A 193 -28.43 1.39 -11.74
CA LYS A 193 -27.23 1.56 -12.56
C LYS A 193 -26.71 2.98 -12.30
N SER A 194 -25.60 3.10 -11.55
CA SER A 194 -25.07 4.39 -11.13
C SER A 194 -24.76 5.22 -12.37
N PHE A 195 -24.96 6.53 -12.30
CA PHE A 195 -24.72 7.48 -13.39
C PHE A 195 -23.34 7.28 -14.04
N VAL A 196 -22.34 6.90 -13.23
CA VAL A 196 -20.99 6.56 -13.66
C VAL A 196 -20.93 5.34 -14.59
N VAL A 197 -21.75 4.31 -14.36
CA VAL A 197 -21.82 3.10 -15.21
C VAL A 197 -22.45 3.44 -16.56
N LYS A 198 -23.51 4.26 -16.58
CA LYS A 198 -24.13 4.74 -17.82
C LYS A 198 -23.17 5.61 -18.64
N LEU A 199 -22.42 6.49 -17.98
CA LEU A 199 -21.37 7.28 -18.63
C LEU A 199 -20.26 6.39 -19.18
N GLY A 200 -19.84 5.36 -18.45
CA GLY A 200 -18.88 4.36 -18.91
C GLY A 200 -19.34 3.67 -20.20
N ASP A 201 -20.58 3.18 -20.24
CA ASP A 201 -21.15 2.54 -21.43
C ASP A 201 -21.22 3.50 -22.64
N VAL A 202 -21.55 4.78 -22.40
CA VAL A 202 -21.58 5.83 -23.44
C VAL A 202 -20.16 6.18 -23.94
N ILE A 203 -19.18 6.24 -23.05
CA ILE A 203 -17.78 6.53 -23.42
C ILE A 203 -17.17 5.35 -24.19
N ILE A 204 -17.43 4.10 -23.77
CA ILE A 204 -16.95 2.91 -24.46
C ILE A 204 -17.59 2.78 -25.84
N SER A 205 -18.90 3.04 -25.96
CA SER A 205 -19.57 3.05 -27.27
C SER A 205 -19.12 4.21 -28.16
N GLY A 206 -18.83 5.38 -27.58
CA GLY A 206 -18.21 6.52 -28.27
C GLY A 206 -16.80 6.19 -28.79
N LEU A 207 -15.95 5.60 -27.96
CA LEU A 207 -14.61 5.13 -28.34
C LEU A 207 -14.66 4.02 -29.40
N LYS A 208 -15.64 3.11 -29.33
CA LYS A 208 -15.83 2.06 -30.34
C LYS A 208 -16.25 2.66 -31.69
N LYS A 209 -17.17 3.64 -31.70
CA LYS A 209 -17.52 4.39 -32.90
C LYS A 209 -16.34 5.17 -33.47
N ILE A 210 -15.53 5.78 -32.62
CA ILE A 210 -14.31 6.49 -33.04
C ILE A 210 -13.28 5.51 -33.62
N LYS A 211 -13.11 4.33 -33.02
CA LYS A 211 -12.25 3.25 -33.53
C LYS A 211 -12.70 2.73 -34.89
N GLU A 212 -14.01 2.67 -35.14
CA GLU A 212 -14.59 2.28 -36.44
C GLU A 212 -14.49 3.40 -37.49
N SER A 213 -14.40 4.68 -37.09
CA SER A 213 -14.31 5.84 -38.00
C SER A 213 -12.90 6.32 -38.31
N ILE A 214 -11.84 5.70 -37.75
CA ILE A 214 -10.45 6.06 -38.05
C ILE A 214 -9.97 5.22 -39.24
N PRO A 215 -9.65 5.83 -40.40
CA PRO A 215 -9.06 5.11 -41.53
C PRO A 215 -7.70 4.54 -41.12
N SER A 216 -7.51 3.26 -41.45
CA SER A 216 -6.29 2.46 -41.25
C SER A 216 -5.09 3.06 -41.99
N ARG A 217 -4.46 4.08 -41.40
CA ARG A 217 -3.09 4.51 -41.72
C ARG A 217 -2.40 5.02 -40.46
N ILE A 218 -2.13 4.11 -39.53
CA ILE A 218 -0.90 4.08 -38.74
C ILE A 218 -0.62 2.58 -38.54
N VAL A 219 0.38 2.10 -39.28
CA VAL A 219 1.00 0.79 -39.07
C VAL A 219 1.74 0.88 -37.75
N ILE A 220 1.32 0.11 -36.76
CA ILE A 220 2.17 -0.28 -35.63
C ILE A 220 2.27 -1.80 -35.73
N GLU A 221 3.50 -2.27 -35.93
CA GLU A 221 3.86 -3.67 -36.08
C GLU A 221 3.33 -4.51 -34.91
N GLU A 222 2.38 -5.40 -35.18
CA GLU A 222 2.07 -6.53 -34.32
C GLU A 222 3.13 -7.62 -34.55
N LYS A 223 4.13 -7.71 -33.66
CA LYS A 223 4.88 -8.96 -33.49
C LYS A 223 4.01 -9.93 -32.70
N ASN A 224 3.33 -10.81 -33.42
CA ASN A 224 2.68 -11.98 -32.84
C ASN A 224 3.68 -13.10 -32.56
N GLN A 225 3.59 -13.59 -31.33
CA GLN A 225 3.71 -14.99 -30.88
C GLN A 225 5.01 -15.77 -31.16
N GLU A 226 5.67 -16.15 -30.06
CA GLU A 226 6.20 -17.52 -29.98
C GLU A 226 5.99 -18.10 -28.57
N SER A 227 5.22 -19.19 -28.57
CA SER A 227 4.90 -20.09 -27.47
C SER A 227 6.11 -20.88 -26.99
N ILE A 228 6.34 -20.98 -25.67
CA ILE A 228 7.12 -22.10 -25.12
C ILE A 228 6.48 -22.56 -23.79
N ALA A 229 6.00 -23.81 -23.83
CA ALA A 229 5.52 -24.62 -22.70
C ALA A 229 6.65 -24.92 -21.68
N PRO A 230 6.31 -25.30 -20.44
CA PRO A 230 7.28 -25.38 -19.34
C PRO A 230 8.21 -26.60 -19.50
N LYS A 231 9.52 -26.39 -19.32
CA LYS A 231 10.49 -27.48 -19.17
C LYS A 231 11.11 -27.49 -17.79
N GLU A 232 11.10 -28.70 -17.24
CA GLU A 232 11.75 -29.15 -16.01
C GLU A 232 13.25 -28.84 -15.94
N VAL A 233 13.69 -28.63 -14.69
CA VAL A 233 14.89 -29.15 -14.02
C VAL A 233 16.17 -29.29 -14.85
N VAL A 234 17.26 -28.61 -14.42
CA VAL A 234 18.55 -29.26 -14.06
C VAL A 234 19.40 -28.27 -13.26
N GLN A 235 19.87 -28.74 -12.10
CA GLN A 235 20.95 -28.17 -11.30
C GLN A 235 22.29 -28.36 -12.02
N THR A 236 23.13 -27.33 -12.10
CA THR A 236 24.59 -27.55 -12.20
C THR A 236 25.36 -26.59 -11.32
N THR A 237 26.06 -27.22 -10.40
CA THR A 237 27.22 -26.79 -9.63
C THR A 237 28.29 -26.11 -10.47
N GLU A 238 28.88 -25.01 -9.97
CA GLU A 238 30.28 -24.68 -10.28
C GLU A 238 31.12 -24.62 -9.00
N LYS A 239 31.94 -25.65 -8.84
CA LYS A 239 33.17 -25.62 -8.05
C LYS A 239 34.26 -24.97 -8.90
N LYS A 240 34.92 -23.93 -8.38
CA LYS A 240 36.34 -23.66 -8.67
C LYS A 240 37.16 -23.65 -7.38
N LYS A 241 37.75 -24.81 -7.05
CA LYS A 241 39.06 -24.95 -6.37
C LYS A 241 40.13 -24.40 -7.35
N LYS A 242 41.27 -23.81 -7.00
CA LYS A 242 42.33 -24.19 -6.04
C LYS A 242 43.47 -23.13 -6.24
N LYS A 243 44.13 -22.55 -5.22
CA LYS A 243 45.47 -22.93 -4.70
C LYS A 243 45.91 -21.81 -3.72
N SER A 244 46.08 -22.08 -2.42
CA SER A 244 47.28 -22.58 -1.71
C SER A 244 48.36 -21.52 -1.38
N LYS A 245 48.56 -21.24 -0.08
CA LYS A 245 49.84 -21.08 0.67
C LYS A 245 49.50 -20.51 2.06
N LYS A 246 49.51 -21.30 3.15
CA LYS A 246 50.64 -21.72 4.02
C LYS A 246 51.18 -20.59 4.92
N LYS A 247 51.26 -20.88 6.24
CA LYS A 247 51.85 -20.13 7.39
C LYS A 247 50.82 -19.26 8.16
N LYS A 248 50.81 -19.15 9.50
CA LYS A 248 51.62 -19.64 10.65
C LYS A 248 50.83 -19.28 11.92
N LYS A 249 51.02 -20.03 13.02
CA LYS A 249 51.05 -19.64 14.46
C LYS A 249 50.34 -18.31 14.81
N ARG A 250 49.36 -18.28 15.70
CA ARG A 250 49.50 -18.48 17.15
C ARG A 250 48.12 -18.54 17.78
#